data_AF-A0A5J5WR84-F1
#
_entry.id   AF-A0A5J5WR84-F1
#
_cell.length_a   1.000
_cell.length_b   1.000
_cell.length_c   1.000
_cell.angle_alpha   90.00
_cell.angle_beta   90.00
_cell.angle_gamma   90.00
#
_symmetry.space_group_name_H-M   'P 1'
#
loop_
_entity.id
_entity.type
_entity.pdbx_description
1 polymer ?
#
loop_
_entity_poly.entity_id
_entity_poly.type
_entity_poly.pdbx_seq_one_letter_code
_entity_poly.pdbx_strand_id
1 'polypeptide(L)'
;MMGSMLGDLPSFDPHNFSQLRPSDPSNPSKVVPTTYCPTHSRTSPPPDQGSNHNKLLRPKRAATEHPTPEHGCKQPRASTT
;
A
#
# COMPACT_ATOMS: atom_id res chain seq x y z
N MET A 1 7.23 -32.43 -33.20
CA MET A 1 7.93 -31.64 -32.16
C MET A 1 7.00 -30.52 -31.76
N MET A 2 6.54 -30.48 -30.51
CA MET A 2 5.72 -29.39 -29.98
C MET A 2 6.58 -28.68 -28.93
N GLY A 3 7.48 -27.81 -29.40
CA GLY A 3 8.25 -26.93 -28.51
C GLY A 3 7.38 -25.78 -28.03
N SER A 4 7.57 -25.34 -26.78
CA SER A 4 6.86 -24.19 -26.21
C SER A 4 7.01 -22.95 -27.09
N MET A 5 5.89 -22.34 -27.47
CA MET A 5 5.83 -21.14 -28.32
C MET A 5 6.54 -19.90 -27.71
N LEU A 6 6.84 -19.94 -26.40
CA LEU A 6 7.44 -18.87 -25.62
C LEU A 6 8.97 -18.96 -25.47
N GLY A 7 9.60 -20.02 -25.99
CA GLY A 7 11.03 -20.28 -25.76
C GLY A 7 11.36 -20.61 -24.30
N ASP A 8 12.66 -20.73 -23.99
CA ASP A 8 13.14 -21.01 -22.64
C ASP A 8 13.32 -19.70 -21.85
N LEU A 9 12.55 -19.54 -20.76
CA LEU A 9 12.72 -18.42 -19.84
C LEU A 9 13.91 -18.65 -18.89
N PRO A 10 14.60 -17.60 -18.45
CA PRO A 10 15.68 -17.75 -17.48
C PRO A 10 15.11 -18.30 -16.16
N SER A 11 15.71 -19.40 -15.69
CA SER A 11 15.51 -19.92 -14.34
C SER A 11 16.85 -19.96 -13.61
N PHE A 12 16.89 -19.45 -12.38
CA PHE A 12 18.10 -19.51 -11.55
C PHE A 12 18.40 -20.96 -11.08
N ASP A 13 17.36 -21.72 -10.77
CA ASP A 13 17.43 -23.14 -10.42
C ASP A 13 16.33 -23.90 -11.19
N PRO A 14 16.66 -24.91 -12.00
CA PRO A 14 15.66 -25.69 -12.75
C PRO A 14 14.64 -26.42 -11.85
N HIS A 15 14.94 -26.60 -10.56
CA HIS A 15 14.06 -27.31 -9.63
C HIS A 15 13.02 -26.44 -8.93
N ASN A 16 13.09 -25.11 -9.02
CA ASN A 16 12.20 -24.15 -8.34
C ASN A 16 10.70 -24.51 -8.44
N PHE A 17 10.26 -25.01 -9.60
CA PHE A 17 8.86 -25.30 -9.88
C PHE A 17 8.54 -26.79 -10.03
N SER A 18 9.58 -27.65 -10.03
CA SER A 18 9.41 -29.10 -10.25
C SER A 18 8.59 -29.80 -9.18
N GLN A 19 8.54 -29.23 -7.97
CA GLN A 19 7.79 -29.77 -6.83
C GLN A 19 6.37 -29.20 -6.71
N LEU A 20 6.07 -28.14 -7.47
CA LEU A 20 4.73 -27.57 -7.45
C LEU A 20 3.79 -28.51 -8.20
N ARG A 21 2.76 -29.00 -7.50
CA ARG A 21 1.64 -29.62 -8.19
C ARG A 21 0.90 -28.52 -8.94
N PRO A 22 0.43 -28.75 -10.18
CA PRO A 22 -0.55 -27.87 -10.80
C PRO A 22 -1.64 -27.58 -9.78
N SER A 23 -1.85 -26.30 -9.44
CA SER A 23 -2.85 -25.94 -8.43
C SER A 23 -4.19 -26.42 -8.96
N ASP A 24 -4.91 -27.22 -8.17
CA ASP A 24 -6.33 -27.39 -8.41
C ASP A 24 -6.96 -25.99 -8.24
N PRO A 25 -7.62 -25.41 -9.27
CA PRO A 25 -8.28 -24.12 -9.13
C PRO A 25 -9.35 -24.12 -8.04
N SER A 26 -9.83 -25.30 -7.60
CA SER A 26 -10.74 -25.46 -6.47
C SER A 26 -10.07 -25.31 -5.11
N ASN A 27 -8.73 -25.44 -5.03
CA ASN A 27 -7.97 -25.40 -3.79
C ASN A 27 -6.69 -24.55 -3.96
N PRO A 28 -6.80 -23.21 -3.83
CA PRO A 28 -5.64 -22.34 -3.89
C PRO A 28 -4.69 -22.64 -2.72
N SER A 29 -3.40 -22.72 -3.02
CA SER A 29 -2.33 -22.88 -2.01
C SER A 29 -2.45 -21.80 -0.93
N LYS A 30 -2.70 -22.21 0.32
CA LYS A 30 -2.83 -21.32 1.49
C LYS A 30 -1.48 -20.94 2.09
N VAL A 31 -0.50 -20.62 1.26
CA VAL A 31 0.77 -20.06 1.75
C VAL A 31 0.52 -18.64 2.22
N VAL A 32 0.14 -18.48 3.49
CA VAL A 32 0.00 -17.16 4.13
C VAL A 32 1.39 -16.71 4.56
N PRO A 33 1.93 -15.60 4.01
CA PRO A 33 3.18 -15.05 4.49
C PRO A 33 3.07 -14.72 5.98
N THR A 34 4.04 -15.13 6.78
CA THR A 34 4.09 -14.74 8.18
C THR A 34 4.46 -13.27 8.29
N THR A 35 3.66 -12.49 9.00
CA THR A 35 4.01 -11.11 9.36
C THR A 35 5.16 -11.14 10.37
N TYR A 36 6.31 -10.57 10.02
CA TYR A 36 7.43 -10.44 10.93
C TYR A 36 7.11 -9.43 12.05
N CYS A 37 7.28 -9.86 13.30
CA CYS A 37 7.10 -9.03 14.49
C CYS A 37 8.48 -8.83 15.17
N PRO A 38 9.13 -7.65 15.02
CA PRO A 38 10.40 -7.39 15.66
C PRO A 38 10.29 -7.45 17.19
N THR A 39 11.22 -8.15 17.83
CA THR A 39 11.31 -8.20 19.31
C THR A 39 12.08 -7.04 19.91
N HIS A 40 12.81 -6.28 19.08
CA HIS A 40 13.64 -5.17 19.51
C HIS A 40 13.15 -3.84 18.94
N SER A 41 13.44 -2.76 19.66
CA SER A 41 13.22 -1.40 19.17
C SER A 41 14.05 -1.15 17.91
N ARG A 42 13.53 -0.28 17.04
CA ARG A 42 14.26 0.16 15.85
C ARG A 42 15.48 0.98 16.29
N THR A 43 16.66 0.52 15.93
CA THR A 43 17.90 1.29 16.08
C THR A 43 18.02 2.30 14.95
N SER A 44 18.65 3.44 15.21
CA SER A 44 19.01 4.38 14.14
C SER A 44 20.00 3.69 13.20
N PRO A 45 19.78 3.73 11.87
CA PRO A 45 20.77 3.19 10.93
C PRO A 45 22.10 3.93 11.10
N PRO A 46 23.23 3.32 10.71
CA PRO A 46 24.53 3.97 10.69
C PRO A 46 24.46 5.34 9.99
N PRO A 47 25.29 6.32 10.40
CA PRO A 47 25.23 7.69 9.88
C PRO A 47 25.49 7.78 8.37
N ASP A 48 26.19 6.81 7.79
CA ASP A 48 26.44 6.70 6.34
C ASP A 48 25.27 6.06 5.57
N GLN A 49 24.29 5.48 6.27
CA GLN A 49 23.15 4.75 5.71
C GLN A 49 21.81 5.46 5.93
N GLY A 50 21.82 6.60 6.64
CA GLY A 50 20.64 7.43 6.83
C GLY A 50 20.44 8.37 5.65
N SER A 51 19.29 8.30 5.00
CA SER A 51 18.82 9.46 4.22
C SER A 51 18.72 10.63 5.21
N ASN A 52 19.52 11.68 5.02
CA ASN A 52 19.67 12.85 5.91
C ASN A 52 18.42 13.75 5.96
N HIS A 53 17.23 13.14 5.99
CA HIS A 53 15.96 13.81 5.99
C HIS A 53 15.29 13.59 7.35
N ASN A 54 15.98 13.99 8.42
CA ASN A 54 15.31 14.45 9.63
C ASN A 54 14.58 15.77 9.33
N LYS A 55 13.61 15.75 8.41
CA LYS A 55 12.56 16.77 8.42
C LYS A 55 11.74 16.45 9.66
N LEU A 56 12.13 17.07 10.77
CA LEU A 56 11.29 17.32 11.91
C LEU A 56 9.94 17.77 11.34
N LEU A 57 8.99 16.84 11.23
CA LEU A 57 7.63 17.16 10.82
C LEU A 57 7.14 18.06 11.93
N ARG A 58 7.20 19.38 11.70
CA ARG A 58 6.65 20.37 12.61
C ARG A 58 5.24 19.90 12.97
N PRO A 59 4.84 19.92 14.25
CA PRO A 59 3.46 19.65 14.61
C PRO A 59 2.55 20.45 13.69
N LYS A 60 1.69 19.75 12.95
CA LYS A 60 0.68 20.38 12.10
C LYS A 60 -0.16 21.24 13.03
N ARG A 61 0.01 22.57 13.00
CA ARG A 61 -0.92 23.46 13.71
C ARG A 61 -2.31 23.08 13.23
N ALA A 62 -3.23 22.81 14.15
CA ALA A 62 -4.63 22.63 13.79
C ALA A 62 -5.06 23.86 12.98
N ALA A 63 -5.79 23.64 11.88
CA ALA A 63 -6.37 24.73 11.13
C ALA A 63 -7.29 25.50 12.09
N THR A 64 -6.89 26.71 12.44
CA THR A 64 -7.81 27.67 13.03
C THR A 64 -8.70 28.16 11.91
N GLU A 65 -9.93 28.53 12.26
CA GLU A 65 -11.04 28.95 11.40
C GLU A 65 -11.96 27.80 10.98
N HIS A 66 -12.97 27.59 11.83
CA HIS A 66 -14.30 27.24 11.35
C HIS A 66 -14.71 28.32 10.34
N PRO A 67 -14.88 28.03 9.03
CA PRO A 67 -15.66 28.94 8.22
C PRO A 67 -17.07 28.88 8.80
N THR A 68 -17.52 29.99 9.37
CA THR A 68 -18.93 30.18 9.71
C THR A 68 -19.74 29.79 8.47
N PRO A 69 -20.75 28.92 8.58
CA PRO A 69 -21.65 28.71 7.46
C PRO A 69 -22.35 30.06 7.22
N GLU A 70 -21.99 30.73 6.13
CA GLU A 70 -22.79 31.85 5.63
C GLU A 70 -24.13 31.24 5.21
N HIS A 71 -25.06 31.18 6.15
CA HIS A 71 -26.44 30.81 5.90
C HIS A 71 -27.05 31.92 5.03
N GLY A 72 -26.83 31.81 3.73
CA GLY A 72 -27.53 32.59 2.72
C GLY A 72 -29.00 32.22 2.75
N CYS A 73 -29.77 32.86 3.63
CA CYS A 73 -31.22 32.81 3.68
C CYS A 73 -31.77 33.34 2.35
N LYS A 74 -31.99 32.47 1.36
CA LYS A 74 -32.87 32.80 0.23
C LYS A 74 -34.29 32.75 0.75
N GLN A 75 -34.83 33.91 1.12
CA GLN A 75 -36.28 34.05 1.33
C GLN A 75 -36.99 33.84 -0.01
N PRO A 76 -37.98 32.93 -0.11
CA PRO A 76 -38.95 33.00 -1.19
C PRO A 76 -39.85 34.20 -0.90
N ARG A 77 -39.77 35.26 -1.72
CA ARG A 77 -40.81 36.30 -1.67
C ARG A 77 -42.09 35.69 -2.27
N ALA A 78 -43.14 35.69 -1.47
CA ALA A 78 -44.42 35.06 -1.73
C ALA A 78 -45.11 35.61 -2.99
N SER A 79 -45.86 34.70 -3.64
CA SER A 79 -46.81 34.95 -4.71
C SER A 79 -47.81 36.05 -4.35
N THR A 80 -48.22 36.84 -5.33
CA THR A 80 -49.39 37.72 -5.21
C THR A 80 -50.34 37.40 -6.36
N THR A 81 -51.60 37.19 -6.01
CA THR A 81 -52.77 36.97 -6.87
C THR A 81 -53.14 38.21 -7.66
#